data_AF-A0A6P7R4T0-F1
#
_entry.id   AF-A0A6P7R4T0-F1
#
_cell.length_a   1.000
_cell.length_b   1.000
_cell.length_c   1.000
_cell.angle_alpha   90.00
_cell.angle_beta   90.00
_cell.angle_gamma   90.00
#
_symmetry.space_group_name_H-M   'P 1'
#
loop_
_entity.id
_entity.type
_entity.pdbx_description
1 polymer ?
#
loop_
_entity_poly.entity_id
_entity_poly.type
_entity_poly.pdbx_seq_one_letter_code
_entity_poly.pdbx_strand_id
1 'polypeptide(L)'
;MLGGSGWGGACEDARVESGNWRRRSRRTAHKELVSMEEQDARVPALEPFRVEQAPPLIYYVPDFISKEEEEYLLRQVFNAPKPKWTQLSGRKLQNWGGLPHPRGMVPERLPPWLQRYVDKVSDLSLFGGLPANHVLVNQYLPGEGIMPRPPQRPITSLLVEPRSLLVLRGTAYTRLLHGISATCVDELDATSLPPNATACKSALPGAQLVRGTRVSLTIRRVPRVLRASLLLSK
;
A
#
# COMPACT_ATOMS: atom_id res chain seq x y z
N MET A 1 22.07 -26.55 -4.95
CA MET A 1 21.16 -27.19 -3.96
C MET A 1 20.70 -26.14 -2.97
N LEU A 2 19.49 -26.34 -2.41
CA LEU A 2 18.66 -25.45 -1.57
C LEU A 2 17.87 -24.43 -2.41
N GLY A 3 16.55 -24.56 -2.67
CA GLY A 3 15.45 -25.03 -1.80
C GLY A 3 14.96 -23.82 -0.97
N GLY A 4 13.70 -23.43 -0.90
CA GLY A 4 12.46 -23.95 -1.40
C GLY A 4 11.37 -22.87 -1.33
N SER A 5 10.24 -23.18 -1.95
CA SER A 5 8.99 -22.43 -1.97
C SER A 5 8.42 -22.19 -0.56
N GLY A 6 8.11 -20.93 -0.24
CA GLY A 6 7.36 -20.54 0.96
C GLY A 6 6.48 -19.34 0.63
N TRP A 7 5.20 -19.60 0.36
CA TRP A 7 4.17 -18.58 0.14
C TRP A 7 3.67 -18.11 1.51
N GLY A 8 3.95 -16.86 1.88
CA GLY A 8 3.45 -16.25 3.11
C GLY A 8 2.69 -14.96 2.77
N GLY A 9 1.39 -14.91 3.06
CA GLY A 9 0.65 -13.67 3.15
C GLY A 9 0.98 -12.95 4.47
N ALA A 10 0.86 -11.63 4.52
CA ALA A 10 1.11 -10.83 5.72
C ALA A 10 -0.17 -10.12 6.17
N CYS A 11 -0.46 -10.12 7.47
CA CYS A 11 -1.61 -9.39 8.01
C CYS A 11 -1.38 -7.86 8.06
N GLU A 12 -2.33 -7.07 7.53
CA GLU A 12 -2.37 -5.60 7.62
C GLU A 12 -3.52 -5.11 8.51
N ASP A 13 -3.21 -4.23 9.46
CA ASP A 13 -4.11 -3.72 10.52
C ASP A 13 -4.61 -2.29 10.21
N ALA A 14 -5.83 -1.85 10.63
CA ALA A 14 -6.31 -0.44 10.47
C ALA A 14 -7.14 0.12 11.67
N ARG A 15 -7.11 1.44 12.06
CA ARG A 15 -7.90 2.06 13.21
C ARG A 15 -8.27 3.59 13.24
N VAL A 16 -9.47 4.02 13.73
CA VAL A 16 -10.06 5.42 13.76
C VAL A 16 -9.86 6.21 15.08
N GLU A 17 -9.59 7.52 15.03
CA GLU A 17 -9.97 8.52 16.08
C GLU A 17 -10.28 9.93 15.50
N SER A 18 -11.22 10.66 16.13
CA SER A 18 -11.72 11.99 15.72
C SER A 18 -10.97 13.14 16.41
N GLY A 19 -10.07 13.81 15.67
CA GLY A 19 -9.34 15.02 16.10
C GLY A 19 -9.92 16.33 15.53
N ASN A 20 -10.18 17.29 16.42
CA ASN A 20 -10.86 18.56 16.14
C ASN A 20 -9.85 19.65 15.68
N TRP A 21 -9.91 20.12 14.44
CA TRP A 21 -9.04 21.20 13.92
C TRP A 21 -9.81 22.51 13.73
N ARG A 22 -9.44 23.54 14.51
CA ARG A 22 -9.98 24.90 14.43
C ARG A 22 -9.60 25.61 13.11
N ARG A 23 -10.63 26.14 12.46
CA ARG A 23 -10.73 27.23 11.45
C ARG A 23 -9.48 27.58 10.63
N ARG A 24 -9.45 27.10 9.38
CA ARG A 24 -8.73 27.75 8.26
C ARG A 24 -9.74 28.30 7.23
N SER A 25 -9.29 29.32 6.50
CA SER A 25 -10.02 30.19 5.56
C SER A 25 -11.05 29.50 4.64
N ARG A 26 -12.23 30.12 4.51
CA ARG A 26 -13.43 29.61 3.82
C ARG A 26 -13.25 29.30 2.32
N ARG A 27 -12.23 29.86 1.64
CA ARG A 27 -12.00 29.62 0.19
C ARG A 27 -11.13 28.38 -0.11
N THR A 28 -10.18 28.04 0.76
CA THR A 28 -9.33 26.86 0.60
C THR A 28 -10.06 25.59 1.04
N ALA A 29 -10.90 25.71 2.07
CA ALA A 29 -11.74 24.63 2.58
C ALA A 29 -12.68 24.06 1.50
N HIS A 30 -13.28 24.90 0.65
CA HIS A 30 -14.21 24.43 -0.38
C HIS A 30 -13.51 23.61 -1.49
N LYS A 31 -12.24 23.88 -1.79
CA LYS A 31 -11.47 23.13 -2.80
C LYS A 31 -10.89 21.83 -2.23
N GLU A 32 -10.58 21.80 -0.93
CA GLU A 32 -10.19 20.58 -0.21
C GLU A 32 -11.41 19.67 0.06
N LEU A 33 -12.56 20.23 0.44
CA LEU A 33 -13.81 19.48 0.69
C LEU A 33 -14.30 18.75 -0.57
N VAL A 34 -14.29 19.41 -1.74
CA VAL A 34 -14.64 18.77 -3.02
C VAL A 34 -13.65 17.66 -3.40
N SER A 35 -12.37 17.77 -3.02
CA SER A 35 -11.36 16.72 -3.26
C SER A 35 -11.48 15.50 -2.33
N MET A 36 -12.19 15.65 -1.20
CA MET A 36 -12.40 14.60 -0.20
C MET A 36 -13.66 13.77 -0.51
N GLU A 37 -14.73 14.39 -1.04
CA GLU A 37 -15.96 13.69 -1.41
C GLU A 37 -15.77 12.75 -2.62
N GLU A 38 -14.88 13.08 -3.57
CA GLU A 38 -14.53 12.19 -4.70
C GLU A 38 -13.72 10.94 -4.27
N GLN A 39 -13.10 10.97 -3.08
CA GLN A 39 -12.35 9.83 -2.53
C GLN A 39 -13.25 8.77 -1.87
N ASP A 40 -14.49 9.14 -1.55
CA ASP A 40 -15.49 8.28 -0.92
C ASP A 40 -16.48 7.65 -1.92
N ALA A 41 -16.37 7.97 -3.21
CA ALA A 41 -17.12 7.30 -4.27
C ALA A 41 -16.64 5.85 -4.44
N ARG A 42 -17.57 4.89 -4.44
CA ARG A 42 -17.32 3.48 -4.78
C ARG A 42 -16.58 3.36 -6.12
N VAL A 43 -15.72 2.36 -6.26
CA VAL A 43 -15.05 2.04 -7.53
C VAL A 43 -15.81 0.89 -8.16
N PRO A 44 -16.62 1.09 -9.21
CA PRO A 44 -17.46 0.02 -9.76
C PRO A 44 -16.66 -1.26 -10.11
N ALA A 45 -15.46 -1.10 -10.66
CA ALA A 45 -14.58 -2.21 -11.01
C ALA A 45 -14.06 -3.01 -9.80
N LEU A 46 -14.06 -2.42 -8.60
CA LEU A 46 -13.57 -3.06 -7.37
C LEU A 46 -14.69 -3.50 -6.43
N GLU A 47 -15.95 -3.15 -6.66
CA GLU A 47 -17.06 -3.53 -5.77
C GLU A 47 -17.14 -5.03 -5.47
N PRO A 48 -16.89 -5.96 -6.42
CA PRO A 48 -16.83 -7.41 -6.12
C PRO A 48 -15.73 -7.81 -5.13
N PHE A 49 -14.74 -6.95 -4.90
CA PHE A 49 -13.56 -7.19 -4.06
C PHE A 49 -13.62 -6.42 -2.73
N ARG A 50 -14.77 -5.82 -2.41
CA ARG A 50 -14.94 -5.04 -1.19
C ARG A 50 -14.88 -5.93 0.04
N VAL A 51 -14.17 -5.48 1.07
CA VAL A 51 -14.12 -6.16 2.37
C VAL A 51 -15.26 -5.63 3.26
N GLU A 52 -16.34 -6.41 3.42
CA GLU A 52 -17.57 -5.93 4.08
C GLU A 52 -17.43 -5.66 5.58
N GLN A 53 -16.65 -6.48 6.30
CA GLN A 53 -16.46 -6.36 7.75
C GLN A 53 -15.29 -5.44 8.13
N ALA A 54 -14.79 -4.65 7.18
CA ALA A 54 -13.72 -3.69 7.39
C ALA A 54 -14.25 -2.26 7.22
N PRO A 55 -13.53 -1.24 7.71
CA PRO A 55 -13.90 0.16 7.50
C PRO A 55 -14.26 0.43 6.04
N PRO A 56 -15.27 1.28 5.77
CA PRO A 56 -15.76 1.51 4.43
C PRO A 56 -14.61 1.93 3.51
N LEU A 57 -14.56 1.30 2.33
CA LEU A 57 -13.63 1.54 1.21
C LEU A 57 -12.25 0.87 1.31
N ILE A 58 -12.22 -0.32 1.90
CA ILE A 58 -11.13 -1.29 1.71
C ILE A 58 -11.54 -2.31 0.65
N TYR A 59 -10.67 -2.51 -0.34
CA TYR A 59 -10.82 -3.54 -1.38
C TYR A 59 -9.60 -4.45 -1.39
N TYR A 60 -9.82 -5.75 -1.50
CA TYR A 60 -8.77 -6.77 -1.59
C TYR A 60 -8.96 -7.62 -2.85
N VAL A 61 -8.04 -7.48 -3.81
CA VAL A 61 -8.05 -8.20 -5.08
C VAL A 61 -6.97 -9.29 -5.04
N PRO A 62 -7.32 -10.58 -4.92
CA PRO A 62 -6.34 -11.67 -5.01
C PRO A 62 -5.81 -11.82 -6.44
N ASP A 63 -4.59 -12.35 -6.58
CA ASP A 63 -3.95 -12.64 -7.88
C ASP A 63 -4.03 -11.46 -8.90
N PHE A 64 -3.88 -10.22 -8.42
CA PHE A 64 -3.92 -9.00 -9.24
C PHE A 64 -2.79 -8.93 -10.27
N ILE A 65 -1.64 -9.53 -9.95
CA ILE A 65 -0.57 -9.78 -10.92
C ILE A 65 -0.38 -11.28 -11.13
N SER A 66 0.12 -11.67 -12.30
CA SER A 66 0.46 -13.08 -12.54
C SER A 66 1.76 -13.49 -11.82
N LYS A 67 2.03 -14.79 -11.76
CA LYS A 67 3.29 -15.31 -11.19
C LYS A 67 4.51 -14.83 -12.00
N GLU A 68 4.38 -14.78 -13.32
CA GLU A 68 5.43 -14.31 -14.23
C GLU A 68 5.68 -12.81 -14.04
N GLU A 69 4.63 -12.03 -13.81
CA GLU A 69 4.74 -10.61 -13.47
C GLU A 69 5.43 -10.40 -12.12
N GLU A 70 5.12 -11.22 -11.11
CA GLU A 70 5.80 -11.23 -9.81
C GLU A 70 7.29 -11.54 -9.94
N GLU A 71 7.64 -12.63 -10.64
CA GLU A 71 9.03 -13.02 -10.86
C GLU A 71 9.82 -11.96 -11.64
N TYR A 72 9.18 -11.31 -12.61
CA TYR A 72 9.77 -10.18 -13.33
C TYR A 72 9.99 -8.98 -12.40
N LEU A 73 8.97 -8.57 -11.64
CA LEU A 73 9.06 -7.45 -10.69
C LEU A 73 10.15 -7.66 -9.65
N LEU A 74 10.20 -8.83 -9.02
CA LEU A 74 11.19 -9.15 -8.00
C LEU A 74 12.61 -9.07 -8.58
N ARG A 75 12.84 -9.62 -9.78
CA ARG A 75 14.13 -9.50 -10.47
C ARG A 75 14.54 -8.04 -10.67
N GLN A 76 13.64 -7.18 -11.12
CA GLN A 76 13.94 -5.76 -11.33
C GLN A 76 14.20 -5.01 -10.02
N VAL A 77 13.40 -5.28 -8.98
CA VAL A 77 13.56 -4.69 -7.65
C VAL A 77 14.92 -5.04 -7.05
N PHE A 78 15.34 -6.31 -7.12
CA PHE A 78 16.62 -6.73 -6.55
C PHE A 78 17.83 -6.36 -7.39
N ASN A 79 17.67 -6.19 -8.71
CA ASN A 79 18.71 -5.66 -9.60
C ASN A 79 18.88 -4.14 -9.51
N ALA A 80 18.01 -3.44 -8.76
CA ALA A 80 18.14 -2.00 -8.56
C ALA A 80 19.51 -1.65 -7.94
N PRO A 81 20.15 -0.54 -8.34
CA PRO A 81 21.45 -0.13 -7.80
C PRO A 81 21.42 -0.01 -6.28
N LYS A 82 22.52 -0.39 -5.59
CA LYS A 82 22.63 -0.30 -4.12
C LYS A 82 22.17 1.05 -3.53
N PRO A 83 22.50 2.22 -4.13
CA PRO A 83 22.04 3.52 -3.62
C PRO A 83 20.52 3.74 -3.63
N LYS A 84 19.74 2.93 -4.37
CA LYS A 84 18.27 2.99 -4.33
C LYS A 84 17.68 2.40 -3.05
N TRP A 85 18.43 1.59 -2.32
CA TRP A 85 17.98 1.01 -1.06
C TRP A 85 18.34 1.91 0.11
N THR A 86 17.33 2.33 0.87
CA THR A 86 17.47 2.99 2.17
C THR A 86 17.05 2.02 3.26
N GLN A 87 17.90 1.80 4.26
CA GLN A 87 17.52 1.04 5.46
C GLN A 87 16.67 1.92 6.38
N LEU A 88 15.50 1.43 6.78
CA LEU A 88 14.65 2.03 7.79
C LEU A 88 14.52 1.08 8.99
N SER A 89 13.89 1.54 10.07
CA SER A 89 13.55 0.68 11.19
C SER A 89 12.61 -0.44 10.72
N GLY A 90 13.10 -1.69 10.79
CA GLY A 90 12.34 -2.89 10.47
C GLY A 90 11.91 -3.04 9.01
N ARG A 91 12.65 -2.45 8.05
CA ARG A 91 12.50 -2.71 6.60
C ARG A 91 13.55 -2.00 5.76
N LYS A 92 13.65 -2.37 4.48
CA LYS A 92 14.31 -1.54 3.45
C LYS A 92 13.29 -0.86 2.53
N LEU A 93 13.67 0.29 1.97
CA LEU A 93 12.83 1.12 1.11
C LEU A 93 13.56 1.48 -0.18
N GLN A 94 12.87 1.45 -1.32
CA GLN A 94 13.24 2.17 -2.54
C GLN A 94 12.19 3.25 -2.88
N ASN A 95 12.64 4.32 -3.53
CA ASN A 95 11.79 5.40 -4.02
C ASN A 95 11.92 5.55 -5.55
N TRP A 96 10.77 5.59 -6.24
CA TRP A 96 10.62 5.76 -7.67
C TRP A 96 9.54 6.78 -8.05
N GLY A 97 9.74 7.51 -9.15
CA GLY A 97 8.77 8.49 -9.69
C GLY A 97 8.92 9.90 -9.14
N GLY A 98 9.75 10.09 -8.11
CA GLY A 98 10.19 11.42 -7.69
C GLY A 98 10.89 11.43 -6.34
N LEU A 99 11.63 12.50 -6.09
CA LEU A 99 12.34 12.71 -4.83
C LEU A 99 11.57 13.67 -3.93
N PRO A 100 11.38 13.34 -2.64
CA PRO A 100 10.82 14.28 -1.67
C PRO A 100 11.65 15.56 -1.57
N HIS A 101 10.99 16.71 -1.53
CA HIS A 101 11.58 18.02 -1.36
C HIS A 101 10.73 18.86 -0.38
N PRO A 102 11.30 19.80 0.40
CA PRO A 102 10.51 20.63 1.33
C PRO A 102 9.31 21.37 0.69
N ARG A 103 9.39 21.65 -0.62
CA ARG A 103 8.35 22.35 -1.40
C ARG A 103 7.41 21.43 -2.21
N GLY A 104 7.55 20.11 -2.10
CA GLY A 104 6.77 19.14 -2.88
C GLY A 104 7.60 17.93 -3.30
N MET A 105 7.34 17.38 -4.48
CA MET A 105 8.15 16.30 -5.04
C MET A 105 8.84 16.78 -6.32
N VAL A 106 10.14 16.51 -6.45
CA VAL A 106 10.83 16.64 -7.74
C VAL A 106 10.49 15.40 -8.55
N PRO A 107 9.78 15.52 -9.69
CA PRO A 107 9.37 14.34 -10.45
C PRO A 107 10.57 13.68 -11.12
N GLU A 108 10.58 12.34 -11.12
CA GLU A 108 11.51 11.54 -11.90
C GLU A 108 10.72 10.62 -12.84
N ARG A 109 11.28 10.30 -14.01
CA ARG A 109 10.66 9.32 -14.90
C ARG A 109 10.68 7.95 -14.23
N LEU A 110 9.52 7.30 -14.18
CA LEU A 110 9.44 5.91 -13.76
C LEU A 110 10.13 5.00 -14.79
N PRO A 111 10.87 3.97 -14.33
CA PRO A 111 11.49 3.04 -15.25
C PRO A 111 10.41 2.21 -15.97
N PRO A 112 10.61 1.83 -17.25
CA PRO A 112 9.58 1.13 -18.03
C PRO A 112 9.07 -0.16 -17.38
N TRP A 113 9.94 -0.89 -16.68
CA TRP A 113 9.56 -2.12 -15.98
C TRP A 113 8.53 -1.88 -14.87
N LEU A 114 8.51 -0.69 -14.28
CA LEU A 114 7.59 -0.30 -13.21
C LEU A 114 6.36 0.44 -13.75
N GLN A 115 6.55 1.23 -14.80
CA GLN A 115 5.50 2.05 -15.41
C GLN A 115 4.26 1.21 -15.76
N ARG A 116 4.43 0.02 -16.36
CA ARG A 116 3.30 -0.87 -16.71
C ARG A 116 2.37 -1.21 -15.53
N TYR A 117 2.92 -1.32 -14.32
CA TYR A 117 2.13 -1.64 -13.12
C TYR A 117 1.49 -0.39 -12.52
N VAL A 118 2.14 0.75 -12.67
CA VAL A 118 1.56 2.07 -12.34
C VAL A 118 0.38 2.38 -13.25
N ASP A 119 0.49 2.06 -14.55
CA ASP A 119 -0.60 2.20 -15.51
C ASP A 119 -1.75 1.26 -15.17
N LYS A 120 -1.47 -0.03 -14.94
CA LYS A 120 -2.47 -1.03 -14.52
C LYS A 120 -3.28 -0.60 -13.28
N VAL A 121 -2.64 0.04 -12.30
CA VAL A 121 -3.33 0.60 -11.12
C VAL A 121 -4.05 1.91 -11.44
N SER A 122 -3.51 2.74 -12.34
CA SER A 122 -4.14 3.99 -12.76
C SER A 122 -5.41 3.76 -13.57
N ASP A 123 -5.47 2.67 -14.35
CA ASP A 123 -6.65 2.27 -15.14
C ASP A 123 -7.87 1.94 -14.25
N LEU A 124 -7.65 1.61 -12.98
CA LEU A 124 -8.71 1.47 -11.97
C LEU A 124 -9.35 2.82 -11.59
N SER A 125 -8.85 3.94 -12.13
CA SER A 125 -9.37 5.30 -11.92
C SER A 125 -9.41 5.74 -10.45
N LEU A 126 -8.48 5.22 -9.64
CA LEU A 126 -8.44 5.42 -8.19
C LEU A 126 -8.09 6.86 -7.76
N PHE A 127 -7.48 7.65 -8.65
CA PHE A 127 -6.93 8.97 -8.33
C PHE A 127 -7.67 10.12 -9.05
N GLY A 128 -9.00 10.00 -9.21
CA GLY A 128 -9.84 11.03 -9.81
C GLY A 128 -9.52 11.27 -11.29
N GLY A 129 -9.31 10.18 -12.04
CA GLY A 129 -8.95 10.22 -13.47
C GLY A 129 -7.51 10.64 -13.77
N LEU A 130 -6.68 10.85 -12.75
CA LEU A 130 -5.27 11.18 -12.91
C LEU A 130 -4.38 9.94 -12.72
N PRO A 131 -3.24 9.83 -13.42
CA PRO A 131 -2.34 8.70 -13.23
C PRO A 131 -1.59 8.79 -11.89
N ALA A 132 -1.25 7.65 -11.32
CA ALA A 132 -0.24 7.59 -10.26
C ALA A 132 1.12 8.05 -10.79
N ASN A 133 1.96 8.59 -9.92
CA ASN A 133 3.24 9.17 -10.31
C ASN A 133 4.38 8.85 -9.33
N HIS A 134 4.15 8.02 -8.32
CA HIS A 134 5.14 7.72 -7.30
C HIS A 134 4.94 6.32 -6.74
N VAL A 135 6.04 5.61 -6.55
CA VAL A 135 6.05 4.24 -6.03
C VAL A 135 7.08 4.12 -4.91
N LEU A 136 6.66 3.51 -3.80
CA LEU A 136 7.57 3.04 -2.76
C LEU A 136 7.66 1.51 -2.84
N VAL A 137 8.87 0.97 -2.88
CA VAL A 137 9.10 -0.47 -2.76
C VAL A 137 9.61 -0.75 -1.35
N ASN A 138 8.88 -1.54 -0.57
CA ASN A 138 9.31 -1.95 0.76
C ASN A 138 9.73 -3.42 0.75
N GLN A 139 10.83 -3.74 1.40
CA GLN A 139 11.25 -5.12 1.68
C GLN A 139 11.17 -5.37 3.19
N TYR A 140 10.56 -6.50 3.57
CA TYR A 140 10.50 -7.01 4.93
C TYR A 140 11.05 -8.44 4.96
N LEU A 141 12.01 -8.69 5.84
CA LEU A 141 12.44 -10.03 6.23
C LEU A 141 11.48 -10.64 7.27
N PRO A 142 11.51 -11.96 7.52
CA PRO A 142 10.77 -12.55 8.62
C PRO A 142 11.12 -11.86 9.95
N GLY A 143 10.09 -11.49 10.73
CA GLY A 143 10.26 -10.73 11.97
C GLY A 143 10.36 -9.21 11.78
N GLU A 144 10.42 -8.70 10.55
CA GLU A 144 10.35 -7.27 10.26
C GLU A 144 8.89 -6.77 10.13
N GLY A 145 8.67 -5.48 10.34
CA GLY A 145 7.34 -4.89 10.35
C GLY A 145 7.38 -3.37 10.50
N ILE A 146 6.21 -2.76 10.38
CA ILE A 146 5.99 -1.33 10.58
C ILE A 146 4.71 -1.15 11.39
N MET A 147 4.84 -0.96 12.70
CA MET A 147 3.70 -0.66 13.55
C MET A 147 3.73 0.81 14.01
N PRO A 148 2.59 1.50 14.06
CA PRO A 148 2.48 2.78 14.76
C PRO A 148 2.84 2.64 16.25
N ARG A 149 3.42 3.67 16.86
CA ARG A 149 3.65 3.74 18.32
C ARG A 149 2.46 4.45 19.00
N PRO A 150 2.08 4.18 20.27
CA PRO A 150 2.12 2.94 21.08
C PRO A 150 0.92 2.01 20.76
N PRO A 151 0.92 0.75 21.25
CA PRO A 151 0.08 -0.30 20.69
C PRO A 151 -1.38 -0.16 21.13
N GLN A 152 -2.25 0.06 20.16
CA GLN A 152 -3.65 -0.30 20.30
C GLN A 152 -3.89 -1.59 19.52
N ARG A 153 -4.79 -2.46 20.01
CA ARG A 153 -5.31 -3.58 19.20
C ARG A 153 -5.77 -3.04 17.84
N PRO A 154 -5.70 -3.77 16.73
CA PRO A 154 -6.31 -3.31 15.47
C PRO A 154 -7.85 -3.20 15.57
N ILE A 155 -8.52 -2.43 14.70
CA ILE A 155 -9.99 -2.58 14.50
C ILE A 155 -10.24 -3.82 13.66
N THR A 156 -9.37 -4.05 12.67
CA THR A 156 -9.44 -5.19 11.76
C THR A 156 -8.03 -5.55 11.30
N SER A 157 -7.84 -6.83 10.99
CA SER A 157 -6.62 -7.41 10.42
C SER A 157 -6.99 -8.13 9.13
N LEU A 158 -6.23 -7.90 8.07
CA LEU A 158 -6.48 -8.46 6.73
C LEU A 158 -5.31 -9.32 6.30
N LEU A 159 -5.54 -10.53 5.80
CA LEU A 159 -4.45 -11.35 5.26
C LEU A 159 -4.10 -10.90 3.84
N VAL A 160 -2.87 -10.44 3.59
CA VAL A 160 -2.44 -9.95 2.27
C VAL A 160 -1.51 -10.96 1.61
N GLU A 161 -2.05 -11.80 0.73
CA GLU A 161 -1.28 -12.83 0.00
C GLU A 161 -0.37 -12.22 -1.09
N PRO A 162 0.70 -12.93 -1.50
CA PRO A 162 1.51 -12.52 -2.65
C PRO A 162 0.65 -12.27 -3.90
N ARG A 163 1.09 -11.33 -4.73
CA ARG A 163 0.41 -10.88 -5.96
C ARG A 163 -0.96 -10.21 -5.79
N SER A 164 -1.44 -10.01 -4.57
CA SER A 164 -2.68 -9.29 -4.33
C SER A 164 -2.53 -7.77 -4.46
N LEU A 165 -3.64 -7.08 -4.64
CA LEU A 165 -3.76 -5.63 -4.53
C LEU A 165 -4.68 -5.29 -3.36
N LEU A 166 -4.15 -4.50 -2.41
CA LEU A 166 -4.95 -3.85 -1.38
C LEU A 166 -5.17 -2.38 -1.75
N VAL A 167 -6.43 -1.96 -1.77
CA VAL A 167 -6.81 -0.57 -2.00
C VAL A 167 -7.44 0.00 -0.75
N LEU A 168 -6.80 1.01 -0.17
CA LEU A 168 -7.31 1.80 0.94
C LEU A 168 -7.81 3.14 0.39
N ARG A 169 -9.08 3.49 0.59
CA ARG A 169 -9.63 4.81 0.20
C ARG A 169 -10.37 5.49 1.34
N GLY A 170 -10.73 6.74 1.12
CA GLY A 170 -11.58 7.50 2.04
C GLY A 170 -11.04 7.53 3.46
N THR A 171 -11.92 7.25 4.42
CA THR A 171 -11.53 7.18 5.84
C THR A 171 -10.48 6.11 6.13
N ALA A 172 -10.50 4.97 5.40
CA ALA A 172 -9.52 3.91 5.54
C ALA A 172 -8.08 4.38 5.22
N TYR A 173 -7.94 5.32 4.29
CA TYR A 173 -6.65 5.93 3.94
C TYR A 173 -6.29 7.15 4.80
N THR A 174 -7.27 8.01 5.09
CA THR A 174 -7.01 9.35 5.68
C THR A 174 -7.03 9.39 7.19
N ARG A 175 -7.75 8.46 7.83
CA ARG A 175 -7.99 8.47 9.28
C ARG A 175 -7.47 7.23 9.98
N LEU A 176 -7.18 6.17 9.23
CA LEU A 176 -6.66 4.94 9.81
C LEU A 176 -5.15 4.86 9.74
N LEU A 177 -4.57 4.60 10.90
CA LEU A 177 -3.21 4.09 10.96
C LEU A 177 -3.23 2.64 10.55
N HIS A 178 -2.29 2.24 9.71
CA HIS A 178 -2.07 0.86 9.34
C HIS A 178 -0.66 0.40 9.67
N GLY A 179 -0.52 -0.91 9.87
CA GLY A 179 0.74 -1.49 10.23
C GLY A 179 0.86 -2.97 9.86
N ILE A 180 2.10 -3.43 9.93
CA ILE A 180 2.50 -4.82 9.72
C ILE A 180 3.24 -5.24 10.99
N SER A 181 2.69 -6.21 11.70
CA SER A 181 3.31 -6.75 12.92
C SER A 181 4.67 -7.39 12.61
N ALA A 182 5.65 -7.13 13.48
CA ALA A 182 6.99 -7.72 13.40
C ALA A 182 6.97 -9.17 13.92
N THR A 183 6.53 -10.10 13.07
CA THR A 183 6.43 -11.53 13.38
C THR A 183 7.01 -12.38 12.25
N CYS A 184 7.39 -13.62 12.56
CA CYS A 184 7.81 -14.62 11.59
C CYS A 184 6.66 -15.52 11.13
N VAL A 185 5.55 -15.54 11.86
CA VAL A 185 4.40 -16.42 11.59
C VAL A 185 3.11 -15.62 11.81
N ASP A 186 2.18 -15.72 10.87
CA ASP A 186 0.80 -15.28 11.08
C ASP A 186 -0.04 -16.48 11.55
N GLU A 187 -0.62 -16.37 12.74
CA GLU A 187 -1.51 -17.37 13.31
C GLU A 187 -2.95 -16.94 13.07
N LEU A 188 -3.72 -17.79 12.37
CA LEU A 188 -5.13 -17.53 12.09
C LEU A 188 -6.00 -18.25 13.11
N ASP A 189 -6.83 -17.49 13.81
CA ASP A 189 -7.79 -18.02 14.78
C ASP A 189 -8.78 -18.98 14.10
N ALA A 190 -9.03 -20.14 14.69
CA ALA A 190 -9.95 -21.14 14.16
C ALA A 190 -11.42 -20.68 14.17
N THR A 191 -11.75 -19.70 15.00
CA THR A 191 -13.10 -19.18 15.26
C THR A 191 -13.29 -17.74 14.76
N SER A 192 -12.21 -17.01 14.48
CA SER A 192 -12.25 -15.61 14.04
C SER A 192 -11.24 -15.33 12.94
N LEU A 193 -11.60 -15.71 11.71
CA LEU A 193 -10.78 -15.46 10.53
C LEU A 193 -10.80 -13.98 10.09
N PRO A 194 -9.76 -13.49 9.40
CA PRO A 194 -9.74 -12.17 8.79
C PRO A 194 -10.95 -11.91 7.89
N PRO A 195 -11.47 -10.67 7.82
CA PRO A 195 -12.61 -10.33 6.96
C PRO A 195 -12.47 -10.68 5.48
N ASN A 196 -11.24 -10.77 4.97
CA ASN A 196 -10.95 -11.12 3.59
C ASN A 196 -10.55 -12.60 3.41
N ALA A 197 -10.80 -13.46 4.40
CA ALA A 197 -10.42 -14.87 4.36
C ALA A 197 -11.04 -15.63 3.19
N THR A 198 -12.28 -15.32 2.80
CA THR A 198 -12.94 -15.96 1.63
C THR A 198 -12.21 -15.71 0.31
N ALA A 199 -11.43 -14.63 0.23
CA ALA A 199 -10.62 -14.28 -0.93
C ALA A 199 -9.16 -14.79 -0.82
N CYS A 200 -8.77 -15.37 0.31
CA CYS A 200 -7.40 -15.80 0.57
C CYS A 200 -7.31 -17.33 0.62
N LYS A 201 -6.49 -17.92 -0.25
CA LYS A 201 -6.39 -19.39 -0.35
C LYS A 201 -5.74 -20.02 0.88
N SER A 202 -4.86 -19.28 1.54
CA SER A 202 -4.16 -19.70 2.76
C SER A 202 -4.93 -19.46 4.06
N ALA A 203 -6.10 -18.80 4.02
CA ALA A 203 -6.86 -18.44 5.21
C ALA A 203 -7.70 -19.59 5.78
N LEU A 204 -7.04 -20.70 6.14
CA LEU A 204 -7.69 -21.84 6.78
C LEU A 204 -7.80 -21.61 8.30
N PRO A 205 -8.91 -22.02 8.96
CA PRO A 205 -9.03 -21.99 10.42
C PRO A 205 -7.87 -22.69 11.12
N GLY A 206 -7.20 -22.00 12.05
CA GLY A 206 -6.06 -22.55 12.80
C GLY A 206 -4.75 -22.62 12.01
N ALA A 207 -4.68 -22.03 10.80
CA ALA A 207 -3.47 -22.04 10.00
C ALA A 207 -2.33 -21.25 10.66
N GLN A 208 -1.11 -21.76 10.48
CA GLN A 208 0.13 -21.08 10.82
C GLN A 208 0.89 -20.77 9.53
N LEU A 209 0.94 -19.49 9.15
CA LEU A 209 1.53 -19.04 7.91
C LEU A 209 2.92 -18.48 8.17
N VAL A 210 3.95 -19.26 7.84
CA VAL A 210 5.35 -18.84 7.99
C VAL A 210 5.67 -17.77 6.96
N ARG A 211 6.11 -16.60 7.42
CA ARG A 211 6.47 -15.47 6.57
C ARG A 211 7.82 -15.71 5.91
N GLY A 212 7.86 -15.47 4.60
CA GLY A 212 9.09 -15.32 3.84
C GLY A 212 9.55 -13.86 3.77
N THR A 213 10.46 -13.57 2.84
CA THR A 213 10.75 -12.18 2.46
C THR A 213 9.57 -11.60 1.70
N ARG A 214 8.99 -10.51 2.20
CA ARG A 214 7.90 -9.79 1.54
C ARG A 214 8.44 -8.56 0.82
N VAL A 215 8.01 -8.37 -0.42
CA VAL A 215 8.17 -7.11 -1.16
C VAL A 215 6.80 -6.53 -1.44
N SER A 216 6.59 -5.25 -1.12
CA SER A 216 5.35 -4.53 -1.43
C SER A 216 5.61 -3.26 -2.22
N LEU A 217 4.74 -2.97 -3.18
CA LEU A 217 4.75 -1.75 -3.98
C LEU A 217 3.59 -0.87 -3.54
N THR A 218 3.88 0.28 -2.94
CA THR A 218 2.87 1.30 -2.63
C THR A 218 2.82 2.29 -3.78
N ILE A 219 1.81 2.17 -4.64
CA ILE A 219 1.58 3.04 -5.80
C ILE A 219 0.62 4.16 -5.38
N ARG A 220 1.03 5.41 -5.58
CA ARG A 220 0.23 6.57 -5.17
C ARG A 220 0.36 7.74 -6.13
N ARG A 221 -0.57 8.69 -5.99
CA ARG A 221 -0.48 10.00 -6.61
C ARG A 221 -0.02 11.04 -5.61
N VAL A 222 1.04 11.78 -5.96
CA VAL A 222 1.51 12.96 -5.23
C VAL A 222 1.04 14.21 -5.98
N PRO A 223 0.10 15.01 -5.43
CA PRO A 223 -0.47 16.16 -6.14
C PRO A 223 0.50 17.34 -6.29
N ARG A 224 1.35 17.60 -5.28
CA ARG A 224 2.28 18.74 -5.26
C ARG A 224 3.62 18.34 -5.87
N VAL A 225 3.74 18.54 -7.18
CA VAL A 225 4.96 18.29 -7.95
C VAL A 225 5.61 19.62 -8.33
N LEU A 226 6.92 19.75 -8.13
CA LEU A 226 7.67 20.93 -8.54
C LEU A 226 7.76 20.98 -10.06
N ARG A 227 7.42 22.14 -10.64
CA ARG A 227 7.61 22.38 -12.07
C ARG A 227 9.10 22.53 -12.36
N ALA A 228 9.58 21.89 -13.43
CA ALA A 228 10.98 21.92 -13.83
C ALA A 228 11.55 23.35 -13.99
N SER A 229 10.71 24.33 -14.36
CA SER A 229 11.11 25.74 -14.52
C SER A 229 11.50 26.45 -13.22
N LEU A 230 11.18 25.91 -12.04
CA LEU A 230 11.54 26.47 -10.73
C LEU A 230 12.86 25.94 -10.16
N LEU A 231 13.53 25.02 -10.86
CA LEU A 231 14.82 24.45 -10.47
C LEU A 231 16.02 25.18 -11.10
N LEU A 232 15.78 26.08 -12.06
CA LEU A 232 16.82 26.81 -12.79
C LEU A 232 16.98 28.28 -12.37
N SER A 233 16.15 28.79 -11.45
CA SER A 233 16.34 30.11 -10.86
C SER A 233 17.33 30.01 -9.69
N LYS A 234 18.62 30.13 -10.00
CA LYS A 234 19.65 30.60 -9.07
C LYS A 234 19.72 32.12 -9.11
#